data_AF-A0A7Y5BEM6-F1
#
_entry.id   AF-A0A7Y5BEM6-F1
#
_cell.length_a   1.000
_cell.length_b   1.000
_cell.length_c   1.000
_cell.angle_alpha   90.00
_cell.angle_beta   90.00
_cell.angle_gamma   90.00
#
_symmetry.space_group_name_H-M   'P 1'
#
loop_
_entity.id
_entity.type
_entity.pdbx_description
1 polymer ?
#
loop_
_entity_poly.entity_id
_entity_poly.type
_entity_poly.pdbx_seq_one_letter_code
_entity_poly.pdbx_strand_id
1 'polypeptide(L)'
;MSRLFVWVGLLGAVAIATAQVPPNAFLNKPVKTHRSLMNQVRSDAAVLDRYVRHFAMTPAELFAYFEELKITQLKETGTYDVYAVPSSGVIRAKKRVLKRGEWVVSDPSGQPVLLLECGNPLTRGPKEPFVMTNVSDMLVAARPDLLPLAVVPKTETETTLLTTMVMPDLSPIPVAPAPLEPTPMPREVATPSSEAEGQFGPVNGLVSLLPAVYVIGAVNFGDGGQPIPEPASLLALGLGFGTLLKLQRRRSTKS
;
A
#
# COMPACT_ATOMS: atom_id res chain seq x y z
N MET A 1 29.74 39.59 46.28
CA MET A 1 28.64 38.60 46.42
C MET A 1 28.07 38.32 45.03
N SER A 2 28.59 37.28 44.38
CA SER A 2 28.31 36.97 42.97
C SER A 2 27.07 36.09 42.85
N ARG A 3 26.07 36.52 42.09
CA ARG A 3 24.89 35.71 41.75
C ARG A 3 25.09 35.08 40.37
N LEU A 4 25.45 33.80 40.36
CA LEU A 4 25.49 32.96 39.16
C LEU A 4 24.04 32.63 38.73
N PHE A 5 23.61 33.22 37.63
CA PHE A 5 22.40 32.79 36.92
C PHE A 5 22.76 31.62 36.01
N VAL A 6 22.37 30.40 36.40
CA VAL A 6 22.43 29.22 35.53
C VAL A 6 21.14 29.15 34.74
N TRP A 7 21.20 29.50 33.45
CA TRP A 7 20.12 29.25 32.49
C TRP A 7 20.18 27.79 32.04
N VAL A 8 19.25 26.97 32.52
CA VAL A 8 19.04 25.61 32.02
C VAL A 8 18.21 25.71 30.74
N GLY A 9 18.86 25.51 29.60
CA GLY A 9 18.20 25.44 28.29
C GLY A 9 17.45 24.11 28.13
N LEU A 10 16.12 24.18 28.05
CA LEU A 10 15.26 23.04 27.75
C LEU A 10 15.27 22.78 26.23
N LEU A 11 16.13 21.86 25.78
CA LEU A 11 16.09 21.31 24.42
C LEU A 11 14.89 20.36 24.30
N GLY A 12 13.78 20.85 23.75
CA GLY A 12 12.61 20.04 23.43
C GLY A 12 12.87 19.15 22.21
N ALA A 13 12.86 17.83 22.40
CA ALA A 13 12.91 16.87 21.31
C ALA A 13 11.55 16.85 20.57
N VAL A 14 11.51 17.37 19.35
CA VAL A 14 10.35 17.23 18.46
C VAL A 14 10.40 15.84 17.85
N ALA A 15 9.54 14.93 18.34
CA ALA A 15 9.35 13.63 17.72
C ALA A 15 8.58 13.80 16.39
N ILE A 16 9.26 13.61 15.27
CA ILE A 16 8.63 13.59 13.95
C ILE A 16 8.04 12.18 13.76
N ALA A 17 6.72 12.06 13.89
CA ALA A 17 6.03 10.82 13.56
C ALA A 17 6.18 10.53 12.05
N THR A 18 6.81 9.41 11.72
CA THR A 18 6.91 8.94 10.33
C THR A 18 5.63 8.21 9.97
N ALA A 19 4.91 8.70 8.96
CA ALA A 19 3.75 8.00 8.44
C ALA A 19 4.20 6.68 7.82
N GLN A 20 3.65 5.55 8.31
CA GLN A 20 3.94 4.22 7.79
C GLN A 20 2.88 3.80 6.77
N VAL A 21 3.30 3.07 5.74
CA VAL A 21 2.37 2.50 4.77
C VAL A 21 1.69 1.29 5.40
N PRO A 22 0.38 1.06 5.14
CA PRO A 22 -0.30 -0.15 5.57
C PRO A 22 0.42 -1.43 5.09
N PRO A 23 0.28 -2.55 5.81
CA PRO A 23 0.87 -3.82 5.38
C PRO A 23 0.30 -4.25 4.01
N ASN A 24 1.12 -5.00 3.27
CA ASN A 24 0.80 -5.54 1.95
C ASN A 24 0.64 -4.50 0.83
N ALA A 25 1.18 -3.30 1.05
CA ALA A 25 1.17 -2.24 0.06
C ALA A 25 2.13 -2.47 -1.11
N PHE A 26 1.82 -1.88 -2.26
CA PHE A 26 2.74 -1.84 -3.40
C PHE A 26 3.90 -0.87 -3.15
N LEU A 27 3.64 0.22 -2.43
CA LEU A 27 4.67 1.21 -2.06
C LEU A 27 5.29 0.90 -0.71
N ASN A 28 6.55 1.29 -0.55
CA ASN A 28 7.28 1.15 0.72
C ASN A 28 7.22 2.41 1.59
N LYS A 29 6.89 3.58 1.00
CA LYS A 29 6.71 4.84 1.74
C LYS A 29 5.42 5.53 1.29
N PRO A 30 4.74 6.28 2.17
CA PRO A 30 3.52 6.97 1.80
C PRO A 30 3.82 8.06 0.78
N VAL A 31 2.91 8.23 -0.18
CA VAL A 31 3.02 9.25 -1.23
C VAL A 31 1.87 10.22 -1.14
N LYS A 32 2.16 11.51 -1.35
CA LYS A 32 1.15 12.58 -1.41
C LYS A 32 1.10 13.29 -2.75
N THR A 33 2.10 13.06 -3.59
CA THR A 33 2.26 13.73 -4.89
C THR A 33 2.66 12.71 -5.94
N HIS A 34 2.26 12.98 -7.19
CA HIS A 34 2.59 12.12 -8.33
C HIS A 34 4.11 11.99 -8.51
N ARG A 35 4.86 13.09 -8.34
CA ARG A 35 6.32 13.07 -8.34
C ARG A 35 6.90 12.09 -7.29
N SER A 36 6.34 12.07 -6.08
CA SER A 36 6.80 11.17 -5.02
C SER A 36 6.51 9.69 -5.34
N LEU A 37 5.37 9.42 -5.99
CA LEU A 37 5.04 8.09 -6.54
C LEU A 37 6.08 7.68 -7.60
N MET A 38 6.28 8.51 -8.64
CA MET A 38 7.24 8.23 -9.71
C MET A 38 8.66 8.02 -9.18
N ASN A 39 9.08 8.83 -8.21
CA ASN A 39 10.40 8.69 -7.59
C ASN A 39 10.57 7.33 -6.92
N GLN A 40 9.58 6.85 -6.16
CA GLN A 40 9.65 5.52 -5.56
C GLN A 40 9.66 4.42 -6.61
N VAL A 41 8.78 4.51 -7.60
CA VAL A 41 8.68 3.50 -8.68
C VAL A 41 9.98 3.41 -9.48
N ARG A 42 10.72 4.52 -9.65
CA ARG A 42 12.02 4.55 -10.35
C ARG A 42 13.21 4.15 -9.47
N SER A 43 13.19 4.47 -8.18
CA SER A 43 14.36 4.29 -7.29
C SER A 43 14.33 3.00 -6.48
N ASP A 44 13.17 2.38 -6.29
CA ASP A 44 13.00 1.17 -5.49
C ASP A 44 12.70 -0.03 -6.39
N ALA A 45 13.68 -0.91 -6.56
CA ALA A 45 13.58 -2.09 -7.41
C ALA A 45 12.47 -3.07 -6.97
N ALA A 46 12.19 -3.18 -5.68
CA ALA A 46 11.13 -4.06 -5.17
C ALA A 46 9.73 -3.49 -5.43
N VAL A 47 9.58 -2.17 -5.43
CA VAL A 47 8.34 -1.50 -5.83
C VAL A 47 8.13 -1.65 -7.34
N LEU A 48 9.18 -1.42 -8.14
CA LEU A 48 9.13 -1.56 -9.59
C LEU A 48 8.71 -2.98 -9.99
N ASP A 49 9.35 -4.01 -9.44
CA ASP A 49 9.05 -5.41 -9.72
C ASP A 49 7.57 -5.75 -9.45
N ARG A 50 7.02 -5.28 -8.32
CA ARG A 50 5.60 -5.48 -7.98
C ARG A 50 4.69 -4.92 -9.08
N TYR A 51 4.95 -3.71 -9.55
CA TYR A 51 4.14 -3.07 -10.58
C TYR A 51 4.31 -3.71 -11.96
N VAL A 52 5.54 -4.04 -12.36
CA VAL A 52 5.84 -4.76 -13.62
C VAL A 52 5.08 -6.09 -13.66
N ARG A 53 5.14 -6.89 -12.59
CA ARG A 53 4.42 -8.16 -12.51
C ARG A 53 2.90 -7.99 -12.53
N HIS A 54 2.39 -6.96 -11.87
CA HIS A 54 0.96 -6.71 -11.78
C HIS A 54 0.36 -6.23 -13.10
N PHE A 55 1.02 -5.26 -13.75
CA PHE A 55 0.56 -4.66 -15.00
C PHE A 55 1.03 -5.40 -16.25
N ALA A 56 1.92 -6.40 -16.09
CA ALA A 56 2.51 -7.16 -17.20
C ALA A 56 3.16 -6.26 -18.27
N MET A 57 3.82 -5.19 -17.83
CA MET A 57 4.48 -4.19 -18.66
C MET A 57 5.98 -4.22 -18.45
N THR A 58 6.75 -3.83 -19.47
CA THR A 58 8.16 -3.49 -19.27
C THR A 58 8.31 -2.27 -18.36
N PRO A 59 9.48 -2.05 -17.71
CA PRO A 59 9.69 -0.86 -16.90
C PRO A 59 9.47 0.46 -17.66
N ALA A 60 9.87 0.51 -18.94
CA ALA A 60 9.72 1.69 -19.78
C ALA A 60 8.23 2.00 -20.05
N GLU A 61 7.46 1.00 -20.47
CA GLU A 61 6.00 1.13 -20.67
C GLU A 61 5.30 1.54 -19.37
N LEU A 62 5.68 0.93 -18.24
CA LEU A 62 5.13 1.27 -16.94
C LEU A 62 5.39 2.74 -16.57
N PHE A 63 6.61 3.25 -16.81
CA PHE A 63 6.93 4.64 -16.52
C PHE A 63 6.10 5.59 -17.37
N ALA A 64 6.00 5.34 -18.68
CA ALA A 64 5.20 6.17 -19.57
C ALA A 64 3.71 6.11 -19.20
N TYR A 65 3.19 4.93 -18.86
CA TYR A 65 1.83 4.78 -18.36
C TYR A 65 1.60 5.56 -17.07
N PHE A 66 2.52 5.48 -16.10
CA PHE A 66 2.39 6.17 -14.83
C PHE A 66 2.53 7.69 -14.97
N GLU A 67 3.27 8.20 -15.97
CA GLU A 67 3.40 9.64 -16.23
C GLU A 67 2.07 10.30 -16.61
N GLU A 68 1.17 9.58 -17.28
CA GLU A 68 -0.14 10.10 -17.66
C GLU A 68 -1.14 10.15 -16.50
N LEU A 69 -0.86 9.43 -15.41
CA LEU A 69 -1.77 9.34 -14.28
C LEU A 69 -1.82 10.62 -13.46
N LYS A 70 -3.01 10.93 -12.93
CA LYS A 70 -3.28 12.14 -12.15
C LYS A 70 -3.88 11.82 -10.80
N ILE A 71 -3.46 12.55 -9.77
CA ILE A 71 -4.10 12.46 -8.45
C ILE A 71 -5.46 13.13 -8.53
N THR A 72 -6.50 12.39 -8.19
CA THR A 72 -7.90 12.86 -8.19
C THR A 72 -8.64 12.31 -6.97
N GLN A 73 -9.87 12.76 -6.77
CA GLN A 73 -10.77 12.17 -5.78
C GLN A 73 -11.80 11.29 -6.46
N LEU A 74 -12.18 10.21 -5.78
CA LEU A 74 -13.21 9.31 -6.25
C LEU A 74 -14.57 10.03 -6.32
N LYS A 75 -15.21 10.01 -7.50
CA LYS A 75 -16.48 10.72 -7.74
C LYS A 75 -17.68 10.08 -7.04
N GLU A 76 -17.65 8.76 -6.89
CA GLU A 76 -18.76 7.96 -6.37
C GLU A 76 -18.24 6.84 -5.47
N THR A 77 -19.06 6.42 -4.51
CA THR A 77 -18.76 5.26 -3.68
C THR A 77 -18.96 3.99 -4.51
N GLY A 78 -18.03 3.05 -4.44
CA GLY A 78 -18.11 1.81 -5.21
C GLY A 78 -17.28 0.68 -4.62
N THR A 79 -17.47 -0.54 -5.13
CA THR A 79 -16.67 -1.70 -4.76
C THR A 79 -15.58 -1.91 -5.80
N TYR A 80 -14.33 -1.94 -5.37
CA TYR A 80 -13.16 -2.07 -6.22
C TYR A 80 -12.34 -3.29 -5.82
N ASP A 81 -11.67 -3.90 -6.78
CA ASP A 81 -10.65 -4.91 -6.52
C ASP A 81 -9.35 -4.21 -6.14
N VAL A 82 -8.96 -4.28 -4.87
CA VAL A 82 -7.69 -3.73 -4.38
C VAL A 82 -6.65 -4.83 -4.41
N TYR A 83 -5.63 -4.65 -5.23
CA TYR A 83 -4.52 -5.59 -5.32
C TYR A 83 -3.50 -5.30 -4.23
N ALA A 84 -3.11 -6.33 -3.50
CA ALA A 84 -2.15 -6.26 -2.40
C ALA A 84 -1.05 -7.31 -2.61
N VAL A 85 0.11 -7.07 -2.01
CA VAL A 85 1.26 -7.99 -2.01
C VAL A 85 1.50 -8.49 -0.59
N PRO A 86 0.89 -9.61 -0.18
CA PRO A 86 1.16 -10.23 1.11
C PRO A 86 2.63 -10.63 1.25
N SER A 87 3.06 -10.98 2.46
CA SER A 87 4.42 -11.47 2.75
C SER A 87 4.86 -12.65 1.88
N SER A 88 3.92 -13.44 1.34
CA SER A 88 4.17 -14.51 0.37
C SER A 88 4.66 -14.03 -1.00
N GLY A 89 4.60 -12.73 -1.31
CA GLY A 89 4.96 -12.16 -2.62
C GLY A 89 3.93 -12.34 -3.74
N VAL A 90 2.97 -13.26 -3.57
CA VAL A 90 1.88 -13.51 -4.53
C VAL A 90 0.83 -12.39 -4.47
N ILE A 91 0.64 -11.68 -5.58
CA ILE A 91 -0.35 -10.60 -5.69
C ILE A 91 -1.76 -11.18 -5.56
N ARG A 92 -2.59 -10.61 -4.68
CA ARG A 92 -3.98 -11.02 -4.47
C ARG A 92 -4.92 -9.83 -4.55
N ALA A 93 -6.08 -10.02 -5.17
CA ALA A 93 -7.16 -9.04 -5.17
C ALA A 93 -8.06 -9.24 -3.95
N LYS A 94 -8.47 -8.13 -3.32
CA LYS A 94 -9.52 -8.11 -2.30
C LYS A 94 -10.55 -7.05 -2.66
N LYS A 95 -11.83 -7.42 -2.61
CA LYS A 95 -12.92 -6.44 -2.77
C LYS A 95 -12.94 -5.49 -1.58
N ARG A 96 -12.91 -4.19 -1.85
CA ARG A 96 -13.04 -3.12 -0.86
C ARG A 96 -14.03 -2.08 -1.37
N VAL A 97 -14.89 -1.62 -0.47
CA VAL A 97 -15.72 -0.44 -0.73
C VAL A 97 -14.87 0.80 -0.53
N LEU A 98 -14.69 1.59 -1.59
CA LEU A 98 -14.05 2.90 -1.55
C LEU A 98 -15.14 3.96 -1.53
N LYS A 99 -15.02 4.93 -0.62
CA LYS A 99 -16.00 6.00 -0.47
C LYS A 99 -15.73 7.15 -1.44
N ARG A 100 -16.78 7.85 -1.85
CA ARG A 100 -16.67 9.13 -2.55
C ARG A 100 -15.74 10.08 -1.77
N GLY A 101 -14.83 10.74 -2.48
CA GLY A 101 -13.85 11.67 -1.93
C GLY A 101 -12.51 11.04 -1.53
N GLU A 102 -12.38 9.70 -1.55
CA GLU A 102 -11.09 9.05 -1.33
C GLU A 102 -10.09 9.45 -2.43
N TRP A 103 -8.83 9.68 -2.04
CA TRP A 103 -7.77 10.07 -2.96
C TRP A 103 -7.23 8.86 -3.73
N VAL A 104 -7.26 8.97 -5.05
CA VAL A 104 -6.84 7.95 -6.00
C VAL A 104 -5.93 8.55 -7.06
N VAL A 105 -5.17 7.70 -7.71
CA VAL A 105 -4.43 8.02 -8.92
C VAL A 105 -5.22 7.46 -10.08
N SER A 106 -5.65 8.32 -11.00
CA SER A 106 -6.55 7.98 -12.10
C SER A 106 -5.89 8.24 -13.45
N ASP A 107 -6.33 7.50 -14.47
CA ASP A 107 -5.88 7.72 -15.84
C ASP A 107 -6.52 8.98 -16.47
N PRO A 108 -6.13 9.37 -17.70
CA PRO A 108 -6.73 10.51 -18.39
C PRO A 108 -8.24 10.37 -18.66
N SER A 109 -8.77 9.14 -18.71
CA SER A 109 -10.20 8.87 -18.86
C SER A 109 -10.99 9.06 -17.55
N GLY A 110 -10.28 9.20 -16.43
CA GLY A 110 -10.84 9.35 -15.09
C GLY A 110 -11.12 8.01 -14.40
N GLN A 111 -10.64 6.89 -14.95
CA GLN A 111 -10.71 5.60 -14.29
C GLN A 111 -9.69 5.54 -13.14
N PRO A 112 -10.10 5.16 -11.91
CA PRO A 112 -9.17 5.04 -10.80
C PRO A 112 -8.25 3.83 -11.00
N VAL A 113 -6.93 4.06 -10.96
CA VAL A 113 -5.89 3.05 -11.22
C VAL A 113 -5.19 2.62 -9.95
N LEU A 114 -4.86 3.55 -9.03
CA LEU A 114 -4.19 3.25 -7.76
C LEU A 114 -4.88 3.96 -6.59
N LEU A 115 -4.81 3.37 -5.39
CA LEU A 115 -5.08 4.07 -4.14
C LEU A 115 -3.89 4.95 -3.75
N LEU A 116 -4.11 6.25 -3.49
CA LEU A 116 -2.98 7.16 -3.23
C LEU A 116 -2.22 6.81 -1.94
N GLU A 117 -2.93 6.37 -0.89
CA GLU A 117 -2.36 6.11 0.44
C GLU A 117 -1.25 5.02 0.43
N CYS A 118 -1.44 3.97 -0.38
CA CYS A 118 -0.59 2.77 -0.38
C CYS A 118 -0.08 2.36 -1.77
N GLY A 119 -0.52 3.06 -2.83
CA GLY A 119 -0.19 2.77 -4.22
C GLY A 119 -0.76 1.45 -4.73
N ASN A 120 -1.70 0.82 -4.01
CA ASN A 120 -2.28 -0.44 -4.42
C ASN A 120 -3.10 -0.29 -5.70
N PRO A 121 -2.88 -1.13 -6.72
CA PRO A 121 -3.67 -1.11 -7.93
C PRO A 121 -5.14 -1.41 -7.67
N LEU A 122 -5.98 -0.81 -8.50
CA LEU A 122 -7.43 -1.01 -8.59
C LEU A 122 -7.85 -1.68 -9.91
N THR A 123 -6.91 -1.74 -10.87
CA THR A 123 -7.09 -2.32 -12.20
C THR A 123 -5.89 -3.19 -12.54
N ARG A 124 -5.96 -3.97 -13.63
CA ARG A 124 -4.82 -4.75 -14.15
C ARG A 124 -4.01 -4.00 -15.21
N GLY A 125 -4.29 -2.71 -15.42
CA GLY A 125 -3.68 -1.89 -16.46
C GLY A 125 -4.71 -1.22 -17.35
N PRO A 126 -4.24 -0.52 -18.41
CA PRO A 126 -5.10 0.06 -19.42
C PRO A 126 -5.87 -1.04 -20.16
N LYS A 127 -7.08 -0.71 -20.60
CA LYS A 127 -7.94 -1.67 -21.33
C LYS A 127 -7.46 -1.91 -22.76
N GLU A 128 -6.76 -0.93 -23.32
CA GLU A 128 -6.13 -1.01 -24.63
C GLU A 128 -4.61 -1.20 -24.45
N PRO A 129 -3.94 -1.91 -25.36
CA PRO A 129 -2.50 -2.09 -25.29
C PRO A 129 -1.82 -0.71 -25.28
N PHE A 130 -1.00 -0.48 -24.26
CA PHE A 130 -0.25 0.75 -24.14
C PHE A 130 0.86 0.78 -25.21
N VAL A 131 0.70 1.62 -26.22
CA VAL A 131 1.71 1.79 -27.28
C VAL A 131 2.55 3.02 -26.93
N MET A 132 3.85 2.82 -26.70
CA MET A 132 4.78 3.95 -26.59
C MET A 132 4.90 4.65 -27.94
N THR A 133 4.37 5.86 -28.04
CA THR A 133 4.43 6.67 -29.28
C THR A 133 5.84 7.20 -29.59
N ASN A 134 6.81 7.06 -28.68
CA ASN A 134 8.18 7.57 -28.86
C ASN A 134 9.24 6.50 -28.57
N VAL A 135 9.67 5.80 -29.62
CA VAL A 135 10.77 4.81 -29.59
C VAL A 135 12.15 5.50 -29.47
N SER A 136 12.21 6.82 -29.63
CA SER A 136 13.47 7.57 -29.71
C SER A 136 14.23 7.70 -28.39
N ASP A 137 13.57 7.54 -27.23
CA ASP A 137 14.23 7.68 -25.91
C ASP A 137 14.85 6.37 -25.39
N MET A 138 14.59 5.22 -26.01
CA MET A 138 15.19 3.94 -25.59
C MET A 138 16.66 3.80 -25.99
N LEU A 139 17.18 4.60 -26.94
CA LEU A 139 18.56 4.46 -27.42
C LEU A 139 19.59 5.27 -26.61
N VAL A 140 19.15 6.15 -25.70
CA VAL A 140 20.08 7.07 -24.98
C VAL A 140 20.59 6.48 -23.65
N ALA A 141 20.01 5.38 -23.16
CA ALA A 141 20.46 4.73 -21.92
C ALA A 141 21.57 3.68 -22.13
N ALA A 142 22.04 3.46 -23.35
CA ALA A 142 23.17 2.59 -23.64
C ALA A 142 24.49 3.37 -23.72
N ARG A 143 25.09 3.64 -22.54
CA ARG A 143 26.51 3.92 -22.28
C ARG A 143 27.22 5.02 -23.12
N PRO A 144 27.66 6.14 -22.54
CA PRO A 144 28.69 6.98 -23.15
C PRO A 144 30.06 6.41 -22.80
N ASP A 145 30.47 5.30 -23.41
CA ASP A 145 31.86 4.84 -23.42
C ASP A 145 32.02 3.76 -24.49
N LEU A 146 32.03 4.18 -25.74
CA LEU A 146 32.61 3.40 -26.82
C LEU A 146 33.63 4.30 -27.53
N LEU A 147 34.90 4.00 -27.27
CA LEU A 147 36.02 4.42 -28.09
C LEU A 147 35.72 4.07 -29.56
N PRO A 148 36.11 4.88 -30.55
CA PRO A 148 35.84 4.58 -31.95
C PRO A 148 36.63 3.32 -32.35
N LEU A 149 35.94 2.18 -32.43
CA LEU A 149 36.48 1.02 -33.13
C LEU A 149 36.52 1.37 -34.62
N ALA A 150 37.72 1.27 -35.17
CA ALA A 150 38.04 1.54 -36.55
C ALA A 150 37.05 0.87 -37.51
N VAL A 151 36.58 1.65 -38.48
CA VAL A 151 35.78 1.20 -39.61
C VAL A 151 36.60 0.20 -40.43
N VAL A 152 36.27 -1.09 -40.31
CA VAL A 152 36.66 -2.10 -41.30
C VAL A 152 35.56 -2.10 -42.37
N PRO A 153 35.87 -1.84 -43.65
CA PRO A 153 34.86 -1.89 -44.70
C PRO A 153 34.38 -3.33 -44.88
N LYS A 154 33.10 -3.56 -44.60
CA LYS A 154 32.42 -4.82 -44.86
C LYS A 154 32.03 -4.84 -46.34
N THR A 155 32.82 -5.52 -47.15
CA THR A 155 32.47 -5.86 -48.53
C THR A 155 31.17 -6.64 -48.55
N GLU A 156 30.22 -6.16 -49.34
CA GLU A 156 29.02 -6.87 -49.75
C GLU A 156 29.42 -8.17 -50.42
N THR A 157 28.88 -9.29 -49.93
CA THR A 157 28.77 -10.49 -50.75
C THR A 157 27.37 -10.98 -50.53
N GLU A 158 26.52 -10.67 -51.52
CA GLU A 158 25.27 -11.36 -51.75
C GLU A 158 25.58 -12.86 -51.84
N THR A 159 24.94 -13.65 -50.99
CA THR A 159 24.79 -15.08 -51.28
C THR A 159 23.35 -15.44 -50.96
N THR A 160 22.56 -15.39 -52.02
CA THR A 160 21.27 -16.05 -52.16
C THR A 160 21.42 -17.51 -51.73
N LEU A 161 20.79 -17.88 -50.63
CA LEU A 161 20.45 -19.27 -50.34
C LEU A 161 18.93 -19.36 -50.18
N LEU A 162 18.26 -19.60 -51.31
CA LEU A 162 17.00 -20.33 -51.29
C LEU A 162 17.28 -21.69 -50.67
N THR A 163 16.70 -22.00 -49.52
CA THR A 163 16.50 -23.38 -49.08
C THR A 163 15.21 -23.44 -48.26
N THR A 164 14.17 -23.87 -48.96
CA THR A 164 13.12 -24.79 -48.53
C THR A 164 12.46 -24.54 -47.18
N MET A 165 11.27 -23.95 -47.25
CA MET A 165 10.21 -24.15 -46.26
C MET A 165 9.97 -25.65 -46.08
N VAL A 166 10.45 -26.22 -44.97
CA VAL A 166 10.02 -27.53 -44.50
C VAL A 166 8.69 -27.30 -43.77
N MET A 167 7.63 -27.73 -44.42
CA MET A 167 6.28 -27.81 -43.88
C MET A 167 6.31 -28.71 -42.63
N PRO A 168 5.77 -28.30 -41.47
CA PRO A 168 5.58 -29.22 -40.36
C PRO A 168 4.51 -30.24 -40.77
N ASP A 169 4.90 -31.50 -40.80
CA ASP A 169 4.02 -32.64 -40.99
C ASP A 169 3.01 -32.68 -39.82
N LEU A 170 1.77 -32.30 -40.10
CA LEU A 170 0.65 -32.40 -39.16
C LEU A 170 0.22 -33.86 -39.12
N SER A 171 0.92 -34.67 -38.33
CA SER A 171 0.42 -35.98 -37.91
C SER A 171 -0.93 -35.79 -37.18
N PRO A 172 -2.04 -36.40 -37.64
CA PRO A 172 -3.30 -36.31 -36.92
C PRO A 172 -3.18 -37.10 -35.61
N ILE A 173 -3.18 -36.37 -34.49
CA ILE A 173 -3.36 -36.95 -33.16
C ILE A 173 -4.75 -37.62 -33.16
N PRO A 174 -4.87 -38.92 -32.83
CA PRO A 174 -6.17 -39.56 -32.71
C PRO A 174 -6.96 -38.86 -31.60
N VAL A 175 -8.12 -38.32 -31.96
CA VAL A 175 -9.10 -37.74 -31.05
C VAL A 175 -9.53 -38.83 -30.08
N ALA A 176 -9.02 -38.78 -28.86
CA ALA A 176 -9.58 -39.53 -27.75
C ALA A 176 -10.96 -38.93 -27.41
N PRO A 177 -12.04 -39.72 -27.31
CA PRO A 177 -13.34 -39.21 -26.94
C PRO A 177 -13.33 -38.80 -25.45
N ALA A 178 -13.52 -37.51 -25.17
CA ALA A 178 -14.27 -37.07 -24.00
C ALA A 178 -15.77 -37.20 -24.36
N PRO A 179 -16.70 -37.61 -23.48
CA PRO A 179 -16.87 -37.06 -22.12
C PRO A 179 -17.32 -38.07 -21.03
N LEU A 180 -16.81 -37.92 -19.81
CA LEU A 180 -17.50 -38.42 -18.60
C LEU A 180 -17.89 -37.21 -17.75
N GLU A 181 -19.14 -36.79 -17.95
CA GLU A 181 -19.85 -35.89 -17.06
C GLU A 181 -20.57 -36.72 -15.96
N PRO A 182 -21.05 -36.07 -14.88
CA PRO A 182 -20.53 -36.24 -13.54
C PRO A 182 -21.39 -37.18 -12.67
N THR A 183 -20.76 -37.99 -11.83
CA THR A 183 -21.48 -38.66 -10.74
C THR A 183 -21.88 -37.63 -9.68
N PRO A 184 -23.19 -37.44 -9.38
CA PRO A 184 -23.62 -36.60 -8.28
C PRO A 184 -23.24 -37.27 -6.95
N MET A 185 -22.32 -36.66 -6.21
CA MET A 185 -22.09 -37.02 -4.81
C MET A 185 -23.34 -36.70 -3.98
N PRO A 186 -23.80 -37.61 -3.12
CA PRO A 186 -24.87 -37.32 -2.17
C PRO A 186 -24.46 -36.14 -1.27
N ARG A 187 -25.32 -35.11 -1.20
CA ARG A 187 -25.27 -34.08 -0.17
C ARG A 187 -25.53 -34.75 1.18
N GLU A 188 -24.49 -34.95 1.97
CA GLU A 188 -24.64 -35.28 3.37
C GLU A 188 -25.10 -34.01 4.11
N VAL A 189 -26.40 -33.98 4.40
CA VAL A 189 -27.03 -32.96 5.23
C VAL A 189 -26.58 -33.21 6.66
N ALA A 190 -25.56 -32.48 7.10
CA ALA A 190 -25.21 -32.39 8.50
C ALA A 190 -25.81 -31.11 9.10
N THR A 191 -26.99 -31.25 9.70
CA THR A 191 -27.42 -30.46 10.86
C THR A 191 -27.77 -31.45 11.96
N PRO A 192 -27.25 -31.23 13.19
CA PRO A 192 -28.10 -30.52 14.15
C PRO A 192 -27.36 -29.54 15.09
N SER A 193 -28.16 -28.56 15.52
CA SER A 193 -28.17 -27.76 16.75
C SER A 193 -26.97 -27.78 17.71
N SER A 194 -26.55 -26.57 18.10
CA SER A 194 -26.55 -26.23 19.53
C SER A 194 -26.76 -24.73 19.71
N GLU A 195 -27.86 -24.40 20.36
CA GLU A 195 -28.14 -23.12 20.99
C GLU A 195 -27.05 -22.78 22.02
N ALA A 196 -26.68 -21.50 22.08
CA ALA A 196 -26.13 -20.88 23.27
C ALA A 196 -26.62 -19.43 23.27
N GLU A 197 -27.83 -19.25 23.79
CA GLU A 197 -28.40 -17.96 24.19
C GLU A 197 -27.48 -17.29 25.23
N GLY A 198 -26.81 -16.22 24.82
CA GLY A 198 -26.16 -15.26 25.72
C GLY A 198 -27.09 -14.09 25.98
N GLN A 199 -28.11 -14.32 26.80
CA GLN A 199 -29.10 -13.32 27.20
C GLN A 199 -28.50 -12.35 28.25
N PHE A 200 -28.19 -11.13 27.85
CA PHE A 200 -27.95 -10.03 28.79
C PHE A 200 -29.09 -9.02 28.65
N GLY A 201 -30.08 -9.14 29.54
CA GLY A 201 -31.19 -8.21 29.67
C GLY A 201 -30.75 -6.83 30.19
N PRO A 202 -31.57 -5.78 29.98
CA PRO A 202 -31.25 -4.41 30.38
C PRO A 202 -31.65 -4.18 31.85
N VAL A 203 -30.70 -3.78 32.68
CA VAL A 203 -31.00 -3.25 34.03
C VAL A 203 -30.85 -1.73 34.03
N ASN A 204 -32.00 -1.06 33.88
CA ASN A 204 -32.19 0.32 34.32
C ASN A 204 -32.19 0.34 35.86
N GLY A 205 -31.36 1.18 36.49
CA GLY A 205 -31.31 1.28 37.95
C GLY A 205 -30.28 2.28 38.50
N LEU A 206 -30.55 3.57 38.27
CA LEU A 206 -30.32 4.74 39.13
C LEU A 206 -29.30 4.64 40.32
N VAL A 207 -28.23 5.45 40.20
CA VAL A 207 -27.52 6.23 41.24
C VAL A 207 -26.76 5.48 42.36
N SER A 208 -25.43 5.61 42.33
CA SER A 208 -24.65 5.85 43.54
C SER A 208 -23.45 6.76 43.22
N LEU A 209 -23.44 7.93 43.86
CA LEU A 209 -22.36 8.93 43.85
C LEU A 209 -21.22 8.46 44.77
N LEU A 210 -20.04 8.15 44.22
CA LEU A 210 -18.75 8.12 44.92
C LEU A 210 -17.61 8.12 43.88
N PRO A 211 -16.58 8.99 43.99
CA PRO A 211 -15.45 8.96 43.06
C PRO A 211 -14.43 7.95 43.58
N ALA A 212 -14.59 6.68 43.20
CA ALA A 212 -13.58 5.65 43.42
C ALA A 212 -12.69 5.56 42.17
N VAL A 213 -11.48 6.11 42.30
CA VAL A 213 -10.35 5.83 41.42
C VAL A 213 -10.07 4.33 41.51
N TYR A 214 -10.50 3.57 40.51
CA TYR A 214 -10.03 2.20 40.29
C TYR A 214 -9.23 2.17 38.98
N VAL A 215 -7.91 2.20 39.15
CA VAL A 215 -6.95 1.77 38.14
C VAL A 215 -7.09 0.25 38.04
N ILE A 216 -7.74 -0.25 36.99
CA ILE A 216 -7.67 -1.67 36.62
C ILE A 216 -6.52 -1.81 35.61
N GLY A 217 -5.38 -2.23 36.14
CA GLY A 217 -4.27 -2.79 35.38
C GLY A 217 -4.21 -4.30 35.64
N ALA A 218 -4.52 -5.10 34.62
CA ALA A 218 -4.16 -6.51 34.46
C ALA A 218 -4.35 -6.84 32.98
N VAL A 219 -3.51 -6.32 32.08
CA VAL A 219 -2.35 -7.02 31.50
C VAL A 219 -2.50 -8.55 31.40
N ASN A 220 -2.89 -9.00 30.22
CA ASN A 220 -2.33 -10.20 29.58
C ASN A 220 -2.32 -9.97 28.07
N PHE A 221 -1.30 -9.28 27.58
CA PHE A 221 -0.74 -9.57 26.27
C PHE A 221 0.77 -9.57 26.43
N GLY A 222 1.35 -10.73 26.18
CA GLY A 222 2.77 -10.89 26.05
C GLY A 222 3.31 -10.06 24.89
N ASP A 223 4.57 -9.70 25.09
CA ASP A 223 5.57 -9.30 24.11
C ASP A 223 5.60 -7.84 23.64
N GLY A 224 6.46 -7.07 24.33
CA GLY A 224 7.45 -6.24 23.64
C GLY A 224 6.96 -5.01 22.89
N GLY A 225 6.19 -4.12 23.52
CA GLY A 225 5.92 -2.79 22.97
C GLY A 225 5.73 -1.75 24.06
N GLN A 226 6.62 -0.74 24.13
CA GLN A 226 6.45 0.42 24.99
C GLN A 226 5.10 1.10 24.68
N PRO A 227 4.21 1.33 25.66
CA PRO A 227 2.93 1.98 25.40
C PRO A 227 3.16 3.43 24.97
N ILE A 228 2.87 3.74 23.71
CA ILE A 228 2.86 5.10 23.18
C ILE A 228 1.65 5.81 23.80
N PRO A 229 1.82 6.95 24.50
CA PRO A 229 0.71 7.68 25.09
C PRO A 229 -0.16 8.29 23.99
N GLU A 230 -1.42 7.86 23.91
CA GLU A 230 -2.42 8.49 23.05
C GLU A 230 -2.64 9.97 23.43
N PRO A 231 -3.04 10.85 22.50
CA PRO A 231 -3.17 12.30 22.74
C PRO A 231 -4.10 12.66 23.91
N ALA A 232 -5.04 11.78 24.27
CA ALA A 232 -5.87 11.94 25.46
C ALA A 232 -5.07 11.83 26.77
N SER A 233 -4.04 10.98 26.81
CA SER A 233 -3.18 10.76 27.99
C SER A 233 -2.29 11.99 28.25
N LEU A 234 -1.80 12.64 27.19
CA LEU A 234 -1.06 13.91 27.31
C LEU A 234 -1.96 15.06 27.77
N LEU A 235 -3.20 15.12 27.28
CA LEU A 235 -4.19 16.10 27.71
C LEU A 235 -4.54 15.93 29.20
N ALA A 236 -4.70 14.69 29.66
CA ALA A 236 -4.95 14.38 31.06
C ALA A 236 -3.76 14.77 31.96
N LEU A 237 -2.53 14.49 31.52
CA LEU A 237 -1.32 14.85 32.27
C LEU A 237 -1.09 16.37 32.32
N GLY A 238 -1.37 17.08 31.22
CA GLY A 238 -1.28 18.55 31.16
C GLY A 238 -2.29 19.27 32.04
N LEU A 239 -3.54 18.78 32.09
CA LEU A 239 -4.58 19.33 32.97
C LEU A 239 -4.24 19.10 34.46
N GLY A 240 -3.69 17.94 34.81
CA GLY A 240 -3.24 17.64 36.17
C GLY A 240 -2.14 18.60 36.66
N PHE A 241 -1.12 18.86 35.84
CA PHE A 241 -0.01 19.73 36.23
C PHE A 241 -0.43 21.20 36.43
N GLY A 242 -1.37 21.71 35.62
CA GLY A 242 -1.89 23.07 35.74
C GLY A 242 -2.67 23.34 37.04
N THR A 243 -3.43 22.35 37.51
CA THR A 243 -4.20 22.48 38.77
C THR A 243 -3.32 22.49 40.01
N LEU A 244 -2.25 21.67 40.04
CA LEU A 244 -1.30 21.62 41.15
C LEU A 244 -0.53 22.94 41.31
N LEU A 245 -0.09 23.56 40.22
CA LEU A 245 0.60 24.86 40.25
C LEU A 245 -0.32 26.00 40.71
N LYS A 246 -1.61 25.97 40.34
CA LYS A 246 -2.61 26.96 40.78
C LYS A 246 -2.91 26.83 42.28
N LEU A 247 -2.89 25.62 42.84
CA LEU A 247 -3.10 25.37 44.26
C LEU A 247 -1.87 25.75 45.10
N GLN A 248 -0.66 25.53 44.61
CA GLN A 248 0.57 25.97 45.30
C GLN A 248 0.67 27.50 45.38
N ARG A 249 0.32 28.23 44.31
CA ARG A 249 0.28 29.70 44.35
C ARG A 249 -0.72 30.25 45.37
N ARG A 250 -1.87 29.60 45.55
CA ARG A 250 -2.87 30.01 46.56
C ARG A 250 -2.46 29.75 47.99
N ARG A 251 -1.56 28.79 48.25
CA ARG A 251 -1.02 28.51 49.58
C ARG A 251 0.11 29.46 49.97
N SER A 252 0.84 30.00 48.99
CA SER A 252 1.93 30.95 49.24
C SER A 252 1.50 32.39 49.55
N THR A 253 0.24 32.76 49.27
CA THR A 253 -0.29 34.11 49.53
C THR A 253 -1.01 34.25 50.88
N LYS A 254 -0.81 33.29 51.80
CA LYS A 254 -1.40 33.27 53.14
C LYS A 254 -0.37 33.15 54.27
N SER A 255 0.88 33.51 54.03
CA SER A 255 1.90 33.68 55.08
C SER A 255 2.40 35.11 55.14
#